data_AF-A0A5I2X3M9-F1
#
_entry.id   AF-A0A5I2X3M9-F1
#
_cell.length_a   1.000
_cell.length_b   1.000
_cell.length_c   1.000
_cell.angle_alpha   90.00
_cell.angle_beta   90.00
_cell.angle_gamma   90.00
#
_symmetry.space_group_name_H-M   'P 1'
#
loop_
_entity.id
_entity.type
_entity.pdbx_description
1 polymer ?
#
loop_
_entity_poly.entity_id
_entity_poly.type
_entity_poly.pdbx_seq_one_letter_code
_entity_poly.pdbx_strand_id
1 'polypeptide(L)'
;MFLIILIKSLIIGALVGVGVGAGAARMFHAPTTQGMGAFRTLGELNSCEGDPASHFSFGLGFFFNAWASSVAAGSFTQDVDHRIIPNWGAAALMIKNRNVGETLHDPKKMAIACAVIGMIVVTFLNLTASSVPEALQVTAVKVLVPAANLLVNIVMPVIFWLAAIDAGKKSGFWATVFGGAAQLIMGNAVPGLVLGILIGKGVEESGWNHVTKVMMVAIVLLFVLSGFFRGFDMKMIESFNMTVPNWLELIHNSLSGK
;
A
#
# COMPACT_ATOMS: atom_id res chain seq x y z
N MET A 1 18.05 27.51 1.96
CA MET A 1 16.94 26.53 1.75
C MET A 1 17.36 25.38 0.85
N PHE A 2 17.82 25.65 -0.38
CA PHE A 2 18.29 24.64 -1.35
C PHE A 2 19.35 23.66 -0.79
N LEU A 3 20.45 24.16 -0.20
CA LEU A 3 21.52 23.31 0.34
C LEU A 3 21.04 22.38 1.47
N ILE A 4 20.08 22.83 2.28
CA ILE A 4 19.49 22.03 3.35
C ILE A 4 18.68 20.87 2.76
N ILE A 5 17.88 21.14 1.72
CA ILE A 5 17.09 20.12 1.01
C ILE A 5 18.01 19.11 0.35
N LEU A 6 19.09 19.56 -0.30
CA LEU A 6 20.10 18.69 -0.92
C LEU A 6 20.70 17.73 0.11
N ILE A 7 21.27 18.23 1.20
CA ILE A 7 21.95 17.41 2.21
C ILE A 7 20.96 16.42 2.86
N LYS A 8 19.77 16.88 3.24
CA LYS A 8 18.74 16.00 3.82
C LYS A 8 18.31 14.91 2.84
N SER A 9 18.11 15.26 1.57
CA SER A 9 17.67 14.30 0.55
C SER A 9 18.73 13.24 0.27
N LEU A 10 20.02 13.61 0.28
CA LEU A 10 21.11 12.65 0.17
C LEU A 10 21.10 11.67 1.36
N ILE A 11 21.05 12.18 2.60
CA ILE A 11 21.07 11.31 3.78
C ILE A 11 19.86 10.37 3.81
N ILE A 12 18.66 10.91 3.63
CA ILE A 12 17.44 10.10 3.71
C ILE A 12 17.35 9.14 2.53
N GLY A 13 17.71 9.59 1.32
CA GLY A 13 17.77 8.74 0.14
C GLY A 13 18.72 7.56 0.29
N ALA A 14 19.89 7.77 0.92
CA ALA A 14 20.83 6.69 1.24
C ALA A 14 20.21 5.68 2.20
N LEU A 15 19.61 6.15 3.30
CA LEU A 15 19.02 5.29 4.34
C LEU A 15 17.85 4.45 3.79
N VAL A 16 16.95 5.09 3.04
CA VAL A 16 15.84 4.40 2.39
C VAL A 16 16.35 3.39 1.38
N GLY A 17 17.32 3.77 0.54
CA GLY A 17 17.95 2.88 -0.41
C GLY A 17 18.56 1.63 0.24
N VAL A 18 19.27 1.78 1.36
CA VAL A 18 19.79 0.65 2.14
C VAL A 18 18.65 -0.25 2.62
N GLY A 19 17.64 0.33 3.27
CA GLY A 19 16.55 -0.43 3.89
C GLY A 19 15.74 -1.23 2.86
N VAL A 20 15.37 -0.56 1.78
CA VAL A 20 14.65 -1.15 0.65
C VAL A 20 15.49 -2.22 -0.04
N GLY A 21 16.75 -1.91 -0.40
CA GLY A 21 17.61 -2.82 -1.14
C GLY A 21 17.94 -4.10 -0.36
N ALA A 22 18.32 -3.96 0.92
CA ALA A 22 18.51 -5.11 1.81
C ALA A 22 17.21 -5.89 2.03
N GLY A 23 16.08 -5.18 2.13
CA GLY A 23 14.75 -5.78 2.27
C GLY A 23 14.42 -6.65 1.06
N ALA A 24 14.51 -6.11 -0.15
CA ALA A 24 14.18 -6.80 -1.39
C ALA A 24 15.06 -8.05 -1.60
N ALA A 25 16.37 -7.95 -1.39
CA ALA A 25 17.29 -9.09 -1.53
C ALA A 25 17.00 -10.22 -0.52
N ARG A 26 16.60 -9.89 0.72
CA ARG A 26 16.24 -10.90 1.74
C ARG A 26 14.97 -11.67 1.40
N MET A 27 14.06 -11.12 0.60
CA MET A 27 12.84 -11.82 0.21
C MET A 27 13.15 -13.10 -0.58
N PHE A 28 14.26 -13.15 -1.32
CA PHE A 28 14.72 -14.34 -2.06
C PHE A 28 15.23 -15.47 -1.17
N HIS A 29 15.55 -15.19 0.10
CA HIS A 29 16.07 -16.19 1.04
C HIS A 29 14.97 -16.84 1.89
N ALA A 30 13.81 -16.19 2.03
CA ALA A 30 12.70 -16.69 2.82
C ALA A 30 11.35 -16.37 2.15
N PRO A 31 11.08 -16.86 0.92
CA PRO A 31 9.89 -16.49 0.16
C PRO A 31 8.58 -17.00 0.77
N THR A 32 8.63 -18.08 1.56
CA THR A 32 7.44 -18.72 2.16
C THR A 32 6.91 -18.02 3.41
N THR A 33 7.67 -17.08 3.99
CA THR A 33 7.30 -16.36 5.22
C THR A 33 7.04 -14.87 4.98
N GLN A 34 6.87 -14.45 3.72
CA GLN A 34 6.68 -13.05 3.35
C GLN A 34 5.21 -12.63 3.46
N GLY A 35 4.97 -11.37 3.86
CA GLY A 35 3.63 -10.77 3.81
C GLY A 35 3.17 -10.52 2.37
N MET A 36 1.86 -10.47 2.13
CA MET A 36 1.28 -10.31 0.77
C MET A 36 1.87 -9.14 -0.04
N GLY A 37 2.22 -8.02 0.60
CA GLY A 37 2.81 -6.85 -0.06
C GLY A 37 4.24 -7.06 -0.59
N ALA A 38 5.03 -7.96 0.02
CA ALA A 38 6.40 -8.25 -0.40
C ALA A 38 6.45 -9.04 -1.72
N PHE A 39 5.40 -9.80 -2.06
CA PHE A 39 5.31 -10.53 -3.34
C PHE A 39 5.26 -9.60 -4.54
N ARG A 40 4.79 -8.35 -4.38
CA ARG A 40 4.80 -7.38 -5.47
C ARG A 40 6.23 -7.03 -5.88
N THR A 41 7.07 -6.56 -4.96
CA THR A 41 8.47 -6.22 -5.26
C THR A 41 9.26 -7.44 -5.75
N LEU A 42 9.08 -8.61 -5.11
CA LEU A 42 9.76 -9.83 -5.53
C LEU A 42 9.32 -10.30 -6.92
N GLY A 43 8.02 -10.25 -7.22
CA GLY A 43 7.48 -10.62 -8.53
C GLY A 43 7.94 -9.67 -9.64
N GLU A 44 7.91 -8.36 -9.38
CA GLU A 44 8.37 -7.34 -10.31
C GLU A 44 9.88 -7.47 -10.60
N LEU A 45 10.71 -7.73 -9.58
CA LEU A 45 12.14 -7.99 -9.77
C LEU A 45 12.41 -9.27 -10.57
N ASN A 46 11.68 -10.36 -10.28
CA ASN A 46 11.83 -11.61 -11.03
C ASN A 46 11.37 -11.49 -12.48
N SER A 47 10.37 -10.64 -12.77
CA SER A 47 9.84 -10.46 -14.12
C SER A 47 10.85 -9.88 -15.11
N CYS A 48 11.94 -9.29 -14.61
CA CYS A 48 13.04 -8.76 -15.43
C CYS A 48 14.11 -9.83 -15.75
N GLU A 49 14.00 -11.05 -15.22
CA GLU A 49 14.85 -12.21 -15.51
C GLU A 49 16.37 -11.96 -15.43
N GLY A 50 16.79 -11.01 -14.58
CA GLY A 50 18.20 -10.65 -14.42
C GLY A 50 18.79 -9.82 -15.58
N ASP A 51 17.96 -9.31 -16.49
CA ASP A 51 18.38 -8.39 -17.53
C ASP A 51 18.46 -6.94 -17.01
N PRO A 52 19.65 -6.29 -17.01
CA PRO A 52 19.79 -4.92 -16.51
C PRO A 52 18.95 -3.90 -17.26
N ALA A 53 18.75 -4.08 -18.58
CA ALA A 53 17.98 -3.14 -19.40
C ALA A 53 16.49 -3.20 -19.04
N SER A 54 15.96 -4.42 -18.83
CA SER A 54 14.60 -4.64 -18.36
C SER A 54 14.36 -4.02 -16.98
N HIS A 55 15.27 -4.23 -16.03
CA HIS A 55 15.18 -3.59 -14.71
C HIS A 55 15.20 -2.06 -14.80
N PHE A 56 16.11 -1.48 -15.58
CA PHE A 56 16.16 -0.03 -15.75
C PHE A 56 14.88 0.51 -16.38
N SER A 57 14.40 -0.13 -17.45
CA SER A 57 13.19 0.28 -18.18
C SER A 57 11.95 0.15 -17.33
N PHE A 58 11.85 -0.90 -16.52
CA PHE A 58 10.76 -1.08 -15.56
C PHE A 58 10.72 0.06 -14.56
N GLY A 59 11.86 0.37 -13.91
CA GLY A 59 11.94 1.50 -12.98
C GLY A 59 11.62 2.86 -13.65
N LEU A 60 12.07 3.06 -14.89
CA LEU A 60 11.78 4.28 -15.66
C LEU A 60 10.28 4.46 -15.93
N GLY A 61 9.55 3.36 -16.16
CA GLY A 61 8.10 3.38 -16.36
C GLY A 61 7.34 3.99 -15.18
N PHE A 62 7.84 3.85 -13.95
CA PHE A 62 7.25 4.44 -12.75
C PHE A 62 7.86 5.79 -12.36
N PHE A 63 9.07 6.10 -12.86
CA PHE A 63 9.79 7.32 -12.51
C PHE A 63 9.02 8.59 -12.85
N PHE A 64 8.45 8.68 -14.05
CA PHE A 64 7.70 9.88 -14.45
C PHE A 64 6.43 10.09 -13.61
N ASN A 65 5.76 9.01 -13.23
CA ASN A 65 4.62 9.07 -12.32
C ASN A 65 5.04 9.55 -10.93
N ALA A 66 6.09 8.95 -10.37
CA ALA A 66 6.67 9.35 -9.09
C ALA A 66 7.12 10.82 -9.11
N TRP A 67 7.74 11.27 -10.21
CA TRP A 67 8.19 12.65 -10.38
C TRP A 67 7.03 13.65 -10.43
N ALA A 68 5.97 13.37 -11.17
CA ALA A 68 4.79 14.23 -11.17
C ALA A 68 4.14 14.27 -9.77
N SER A 69 4.04 13.12 -9.10
CA SER A 69 3.42 13.01 -7.78
C SER A 69 4.26 13.64 -6.66
N SER A 70 5.59 13.73 -6.80
CA SER A 70 6.48 14.20 -5.73
C SER A 70 6.26 15.67 -5.36
N VAL A 71 5.69 16.45 -6.28
CA VAL A 71 5.28 17.85 -6.05
C VAL A 71 4.16 17.94 -5.01
N ALA A 72 3.27 16.95 -4.95
CA ALA A 72 2.11 16.95 -4.05
C ALA A 72 2.27 16.02 -2.84
N ALA A 73 2.79 14.81 -3.05
CA ALA A 73 2.88 13.76 -2.03
C ALA A 73 4.29 13.59 -1.43
N GLY A 74 5.29 14.27 -1.99
CA GLY A 74 6.69 14.06 -1.63
C GLY A 74 7.32 12.84 -2.32
N SER A 75 8.61 12.60 -2.07
CA SER A 75 9.41 11.59 -2.76
C SER A 75 9.30 10.17 -2.20
N PHE A 76 8.73 9.98 -1.01
CA PHE A 76 8.55 8.64 -0.41
C PHE A 76 7.19 8.06 -0.77
N THR A 77 7.11 7.57 -2.01
CA THR A 77 5.94 6.85 -2.51
C THR A 77 6.29 5.39 -2.72
N GLN A 78 5.27 4.52 -2.80
CA GLN A 78 5.49 3.12 -3.10
C GLN A 78 6.19 2.91 -4.45
N ASP A 79 5.97 3.77 -5.43
CA ASP A 79 6.67 3.70 -6.72
C ASP A 79 8.17 3.94 -6.55
N VAL A 80 8.57 4.89 -5.69
CA VAL A 80 10.00 5.15 -5.40
C VAL A 80 10.63 4.03 -4.60
N ASP A 81 9.99 3.66 -3.48
CA ASP A 81 10.57 2.74 -2.52
C ASP A 81 10.51 1.29 -2.98
N HIS A 82 9.43 0.86 -3.65
CA HIS A 82 9.25 -0.56 -4.00
C HIS A 82 9.48 -0.90 -5.47
N ARG A 83 9.63 0.10 -6.34
CA ARG A 83 9.79 -0.13 -7.79
C ARG A 83 11.04 0.52 -8.35
N ILE A 84 11.19 1.84 -8.23
CA ILE A 84 12.29 2.58 -8.87
C ILE A 84 13.62 2.22 -8.22
N ILE A 85 13.77 2.43 -6.91
CA ILE A 85 15.05 2.21 -6.22
C ILE A 85 15.51 0.75 -6.31
N PRO A 86 14.67 -0.28 -6.02
CA PRO A 86 15.06 -1.67 -6.17
C PRO A 86 15.47 -2.04 -7.59
N ASN A 87 14.68 -1.66 -8.60
CA ASN A 87 14.97 -2.07 -9.97
C ASN A 87 16.20 -1.36 -10.53
N TRP A 88 16.37 -0.06 -10.27
CA TRP A 88 17.58 0.64 -10.71
C TRP A 88 18.81 0.21 -9.93
N GLY A 89 18.66 -0.17 -8.65
CA GLY A 89 19.72 -0.82 -7.87
C GLY A 89 20.13 -2.17 -8.44
N ALA A 90 19.15 -3.01 -8.79
CA ALA A 90 19.36 -4.29 -9.47
C ALA A 90 20.05 -4.11 -10.83
N ALA A 91 19.56 -3.18 -11.65
CA ALA A 91 20.14 -2.85 -12.94
C ALA A 91 21.60 -2.43 -12.79
N ALA A 92 21.89 -1.49 -11.88
CA ALA A 92 23.24 -1.00 -11.64
C ALA A 92 24.20 -2.12 -11.20
N LEU A 93 23.72 -3.05 -10.36
CA LEU A 93 24.51 -4.18 -9.86
C LEU A 93 24.78 -5.21 -10.96
N MET A 94 23.81 -5.42 -11.86
CA MET A 94 23.88 -6.45 -12.90
C MET A 94 24.54 -6.02 -14.22
N ILE A 95 24.93 -4.75 -14.37
CA ILE A 95 25.73 -4.28 -15.52
C ILE A 95 27.04 -5.07 -15.66
N LYS A 96 27.69 -5.42 -14.53
CA LYS A 96 28.98 -6.12 -14.53
C LYS A 96 28.87 -7.63 -14.30
N ASN A 97 27.86 -8.10 -13.58
CA ASN A 97 27.64 -9.51 -13.30
C ASN A 97 26.15 -9.83 -13.38
N ARG A 98 25.74 -10.63 -14.37
CA ARG A 98 24.32 -10.99 -14.58
C ARG A 98 23.84 -12.16 -13.72
N ASN A 99 24.71 -12.74 -12.89
CA ASN A 99 24.32 -13.81 -11.99
C ASN A 99 23.48 -13.25 -10.83
N VAL A 100 22.18 -13.51 -10.85
CA VAL A 100 21.20 -13.04 -9.86
C VAL A 100 21.53 -13.51 -8.43
N GLY A 101 22.10 -14.71 -8.28
CA GLY A 101 22.46 -15.28 -6.98
C GLY A 101 23.60 -14.53 -6.30
N GLU A 102 24.54 -14.01 -7.07
CA GLU A 102 25.69 -13.26 -6.55
C GLU A 102 25.45 -11.75 -6.49
N THR A 103 24.40 -11.27 -7.14
CA THR A 103 24.06 -9.85 -7.25
C THR A 103 22.77 -9.53 -6.52
N LEU A 104 21.62 -9.64 -7.18
CA LEU A 104 20.30 -9.28 -6.65
C LEU A 104 19.98 -9.94 -5.31
N HIS A 105 20.38 -11.20 -5.14
CA HIS A 105 20.11 -11.94 -3.91
C HIS A 105 21.05 -11.53 -2.77
N ASP A 106 22.24 -10.97 -3.04
CA ASP A 106 23.18 -10.56 -2.00
C ASP A 106 22.67 -9.28 -1.29
N PRO A 107 22.26 -9.34 -0.01
CA PRO A 107 21.66 -8.19 0.67
C PRO A 107 22.62 -7.03 0.85
N LYS A 108 23.92 -7.29 0.98
CA LYS A 108 24.93 -6.24 1.18
C LYS A 108 25.15 -5.48 -0.11
N LYS A 109 25.32 -6.20 -1.23
CA LYS A 109 25.52 -5.58 -2.54
C LYS A 109 24.29 -4.80 -2.99
N MET A 110 23.11 -5.37 -2.80
CA MET A 110 21.85 -4.72 -3.12
C MET A 110 21.61 -3.47 -2.27
N ALA A 111 21.91 -3.52 -0.96
CA ALA A 111 21.81 -2.35 -0.08
C ALA A 111 22.70 -1.20 -0.54
N ILE A 112 23.95 -1.47 -0.92
CA ILE A 112 24.90 -0.43 -1.35
C ILE A 112 24.46 0.16 -2.70
N ALA A 113 24.08 -0.68 -3.67
CA ALA A 113 23.61 -0.22 -4.96
C ALA A 113 22.35 0.65 -4.81
N CYS A 114 21.38 0.19 -4.03
CA CYS A 114 20.15 0.92 -3.76
C CYS A 114 20.39 2.19 -2.94
N ALA A 115 21.39 2.24 -2.06
CA ALA A 115 21.75 3.46 -1.33
C ALA A 115 22.18 4.59 -2.28
N VAL A 116 23.04 4.27 -3.26
CA VAL A 116 23.50 5.24 -4.25
C VAL A 116 22.35 5.70 -5.14
N ILE A 117 21.54 4.76 -5.62
CA ILE A 117 20.35 5.09 -6.42
C ILE A 117 19.35 5.92 -5.61
N GLY A 118 19.10 5.56 -4.35
CA GLY A 118 18.19 6.28 -3.46
C GLY A 118 18.66 7.72 -3.21
N MET A 119 19.96 7.94 -3.02
CA MET A 119 20.53 9.30 -2.96
C MET A 119 20.21 10.11 -4.21
N ILE A 120 20.42 9.53 -5.39
CA ILE A 120 20.21 10.21 -6.68
C ILE A 120 18.72 10.52 -6.89
N VAL A 121 17.86 9.50 -6.76
CA VAL A 121 16.42 9.60 -7.04
C VAL A 121 15.74 10.54 -6.06
N VAL A 122 15.93 10.36 -4.76
CA VAL A 122 15.26 11.18 -3.73
C VAL A 122 15.73 12.62 -3.82
N THR A 123 17.02 12.85 -4.06
CA THR A 123 17.55 14.21 -4.27
C THR A 123 16.96 14.86 -5.50
N PHE A 124 16.93 14.17 -6.64
CA PHE A 124 16.32 14.70 -7.85
C PHE A 124 14.85 15.07 -7.63
N LEU A 125 14.06 14.17 -7.04
CA LEU A 125 12.64 14.38 -6.80
C LEU A 125 12.37 15.55 -5.84
N ASN A 126 13.15 15.67 -4.77
CA ASN A 126 12.96 16.74 -3.79
C ASN A 126 13.44 18.10 -4.31
N LEU A 127 14.57 18.14 -5.02
CA LEU A 127 15.08 19.39 -5.60
C LEU A 127 14.13 19.93 -6.66
N THR A 128 13.65 19.06 -7.56
CA THR A 128 12.69 19.45 -8.59
C THR A 128 11.38 19.90 -7.98
N ALA A 129 10.82 19.16 -7.01
CA ALA A 129 9.60 19.55 -6.30
C ALA A 129 9.75 20.90 -5.56
N SER A 130 10.90 21.13 -4.92
CA SER A 130 11.20 22.39 -4.22
C SER A 130 11.43 23.59 -5.14
N SER A 131 11.67 23.34 -6.43
CA SER A 131 11.86 24.38 -7.45
C SER A 131 10.53 24.81 -8.09
N VAL A 132 9.43 24.11 -7.81
CA VAL A 132 8.10 24.46 -8.33
C VAL A 132 7.54 25.67 -7.57
N PRO A 133 7.06 26.72 -8.26
CA PRO A 133 6.40 27.86 -7.63
C PRO A 133 5.23 27.45 -6.74
N GLU A 134 5.05 28.14 -5.61
CA GLU A 134 4.02 27.84 -4.61
C GLU A 134 2.59 27.85 -5.21
N ALA A 135 2.32 28.76 -6.15
CA ALA A 135 1.04 28.83 -6.86
C ALA A 135 0.71 27.54 -7.65
N LEU A 136 1.73 26.87 -8.22
CA LEU A 136 1.57 25.60 -8.92
C LEU A 136 1.46 24.42 -7.94
N GLN A 137 2.16 24.45 -6.81
CA GLN A 137 2.02 23.43 -5.76
C GLN A 137 0.60 23.40 -5.18
N VAL A 138 -0.01 24.56 -4.91
CA VAL A 138 -1.40 24.64 -4.43
C VAL A 138 -2.38 24.04 -5.43
N THR A 139 -2.15 24.27 -6.73
CA THR A 139 -3.00 23.71 -7.80
C THR A 139 -2.79 22.20 -7.92
N ALA A 140 -1.55 21.72 -7.86
CA ALA A 140 -1.21 20.31 -7.89
C ALA A 140 -1.83 19.56 -6.69
N VAL A 141 -1.74 20.10 -5.48
CA VAL A 141 -2.38 19.50 -4.30
C VAL A 141 -3.91 19.47 -4.45
N LYS A 142 -4.52 20.55 -4.93
CA LYS A 142 -5.97 20.64 -5.15
C LYS A 142 -6.50 19.70 -6.24
N VAL A 143 -5.66 19.21 -7.15
CA VAL A 143 -6.07 18.27 -8.21
C VAL A 143 -5.65 16.84 -7.88
N LEU A 144 -4.38 16.62 -7.52
CA LEU A 144 -3.81 15.30 -7.30
C LEU A 144 -4.32 14.64 -6.02
N VAL A 145 -4.52 15.39 -4.93
CA VAL A 145 -5.03 14.79 -3.68
C VAL A 145 -6.48 14.33 -3.82
N PRO A 146 -7.42 15.13 -4.39
CA PRO A 146 -8.76 14.62 -4.69
C PRO A 146 -8.75 13.47 -5.68
N ALA A 147 -7.91 13.50 -6.73
CA ALA A 147 -7.79 12.39 -7.67
C ALA A 147 -7.31 11.10 -6.99
N ALA A 148 -6.30 11.18 -6.12
CA ALA A 148 -5.83 10.05 -5.33
C ALA A 148 -6.91 9.53 -4.36
N ASN A 149 -7.66 10.42 -3.72
CA ASN A 149 -8.79 10.04 -2.86
C ASN A 149 -9.90 9.35 -3.64
N LEU A 150 -10.23 9.80 -4.86
CA LEU A 150 -11.18 9.12 -5.74
C LEU A 150 -10.66 7.74 -6.14
N LEU A 151 -9.38 7.63 -6.49
CA LEU A 151 -8.77 6.36 -6.84
C LEU A 151 -8.86 5.35 -5.68
N VAL A 152 -8.51 5.77 -4.46
CA VAL A 152 -8.45 4.88 -3.29
C VAL A 152 -9.83 4.58 -2.71
N ASN A 153 -10.72 5.57 -2.61
CA ASN A 153 -12.00 5.41 -1.90
C ASN A 153 -13.17 5.06 -2.82
N ILE A 154 -13.02 5.21 -4.14
CA ILE A 154 -14.07 4.89 -5.10
C ILE A 154 -13.59 3.82 -6.08
N VAL A 155 -12.56 4.11 -6.87
CA VAL A 155 -12.16 3.24 -7.99
C VAL A 155 -11.65 1.89 -7.49
N MET A 156 -10.79 1.89 -6.47
CA MET A 156 -10.23 0.66 -5.91
C MET A 156 -11.31 -0.26 -5.31
N PRO A 157 -12.22 0.20 -4.43
CA PRO A 157 -13.38 -0.59 -4.01
C PRO A 157 -14.20 -1.18 -5.16
N VAL A 158 -14.49 -0.40 -6.19
CA VAL A 158 -15.27 -0.87 -7.35
C VAL A 158 -14.54 -2.00 -8.06
N ILE A 159 -13.23 -1.87 -8.27
CA ILE A 159 -12.42 -2.93 -8.89
C ILE A 159 -12.42 -4.20 -8.04
N PHE A 160 -12.19 -4.09 -6.72
CA PHE A 160 -12.22 -5.25 -5.82
C PHE A 160 -13.60 -5.91 -5.78
N TRP A 161 -14.67 -5.12 -5.82
CA TRP A 161 -16.03 -5.63 -5.85
C TRP A 161 -16.36 -6.38 -7.14
N LEU A 162 -15.98 -5.82 -8.29
CA LEU A 162 -16.11 -6.48 -9.59
C LEU A 162 -15.29 -7.77 -9.65
N ALA A 163 -14.04 -7.74 -9.17
CA ALA A 163 -13.21 -8.93 -9.09
C ALA A 163 -13.81 -10.01 -8.18
N ALA A 164 -14.47 -9.62 -7.08
CA ALA A 164 -15.15 -10.55 -6.19
C ALA A 164 -16.32 -11.26 -6.88
N ILE A 165 -17.10 -10.51 -7.67
CA ILE A 165 -18.24 -11.03 -8.44
C ILE A 165 -17.75 -12.01 -9.52
N ASP A 166 -16.69 -11.64 -10.23
CA ASP A 166 -16.08 -12.50 -11.26
C ASP A 166 -15.47 -13.78 -10.65
N ALA A 167 -14.90 -13.69 -9.45
CA ALA A 167 -14.28 -14.82 -8.77
C ALA A 167 -15.26 -15.92 -8.32
N GLY A 168 -16.57 -15.65 -8.25
CA GLY A 168 -17.59 -16.62 -7.92
C GLY A 168 -18.79 -16.05 -7.16
N LYS A 169 -19.91 -16.80 -7.14
CA LYS A 169 -21.17 -16.33 -6.54
C LYS A 169 -21.05 -16.08 -5.03
N LYS A 170 -20.35 -16.96 -4.32
CA LYS A 170 -20.17 -16.85 -2.86
C LYS A 170 -19.17 -15.74 -2.52
N SER A 171 -18.09 -15.62 -3.30
CA SER A 171 -17.13 -14.51 -3.22
C SER A 171 -17.82 -13.16 -3.41
N GLY A 172 -18.57 -12.98 -4.49
CA GLY A 172 -19.30 -11.74 -4.78
C GLY A 172 -20.30 -11.38 -3.70
N PHE A 173 -21.07 -12.36 -3.20
CA PHE A 173 -22.05 -12.12 -2.13
C PHE A 173 -21.39 -11.62 -0.83
N TRP A 174 -20.42 -12.36 -0.29
CA TRP A 174 -19.78 -11.99 0.96
C TRP A 174 -18.94 -10.72 0.84
N ALA A 175 -18.28 -10.49 -0.30
CA ALA A 175 -17.60 -9.24 -0.58
C ALA A 175 -18.57 -8.05 -0.59
N THR A 176 -19.76 -8.18 -1.19
CA THR A 176 -20.76 -7.10 -1.20
C THR A 176 -21.22 -6.76 0.21
N VAL A 177 -21.53 -7.78 1.03
CA VAL A 177 -22.01 -7.59 2.40
C VAL A 177 -20.95 -6.93 3.27
N PHE A 178 -19.74 -7.49 3.30
CA PHE A 178 -18.67 -6.94 4.14
C PHE A 178 -18.09 -5.63 3.61
N GLY A 179 -18.05 -5.45 2.28
CA GLY A 179 -17.65 -4.19 1.65
C GLY A 179 -18.61 -3.06 2.01
N GLY A 180 -19.92 -3.30 1.96
CA GLY A 180 -20.93 -2.34 2.40
C GLY A 180 -20.79 -2.00 3.88
N ALA A 181 -20.66 -3.02 4.73
CA ALA A 181 -20.45 -2.82 6.17
C ALA A 181 -19.17 -2.03 6.47
N ALA A 182 -18.07 -2.31 5.77
CA ALA A 182 -16.81 -1.59 5.91
C ALA A 182 -16.92 -0.13 5.43
N GLN A 183 -17.66 0.14 4.35
CA GLN A 183 -17.90 1.51 3.93
C GLN A 183 -18.65 2.30 5.01
N LEU A 184 -19.67 1.71 5.63
CA LEU A 184 -20.48 2.36 6.66
C LEU A 184 -19.71 2.56 7.97
N ILE A 185 -19.01 1.54 8.44
CA ILE A 185 -18.30 1.58 9.73
C ILE A 185 -16.96 2.30 9.61
N MET A 186 -16.22 2.04 8.52
CA MET A 186 -14.84 2.45 8.38
C MET A 186 -14.61 3.62 7.43
N GLY A 187 -15.60 3.98 6.60
CA GLY A 187 -15.47 4.99 5.55
C GLY A 187 -14.70 4.49 4.31
N ASN A 188 -14.31 3.21 4.29
CA ASN A 188 -13.58 2.58 3.19
C ASN A 188 -13.99 1.10 3.06
N ALA A 189 -14.48 0.73 1.88
CA ALA A 189 -14.96 -0.61 1.56
C ALA A 189 -13.87 -1.66 1.32
N VAL A 190 -12.62 -1.28 1.01
CA VAL A 190 -11.55 -2.21 0.59
C VAL A 190 -11.29 -3.33 1.61
N PRO A 191 -11.11 -3.05 2.92
CA PRO A 191 -10.86 -4.12 3.88
C PRO A 191 -12.02 -5.13 3.95
N GLY A 192 -13.27 -4.66 3.87
CA GLY A 192 -14.44 -5.52 3.88
C GLY A 192 -14.58 -6.36 2.61
N LEU A 193 -14.32 -5.77 1.45
CA LEU A 193 -14.31 -6.49 0.17
C LEU A 193 -13.28 -7.62 0.18
N VAL A 194 -12.06 -7.36 0.65
CA VAL A 194 -10.99 -8.37 0.71
C VAL A 194 -11.35 -9.51 1.66
N LEU A 195 -11.85 -9.20 2.86
CA LEU A 195 -12.27 -10.23 3.82
C LEU A 195 -13.45 -11.06 3.28
N GLY A 196 -14.37 -10.43 2.56
CA GLY A 196 -15.49 -11.13 1.93
C GLY A 196 -15.07 -12.03 0.76
N ILE A 197 -14.08 -11.62 -0.04
CA ILE A 197 -13.49 -12.48 -1.08
C ILE A 197 -12.85 -13.72 -0.44
N LEU A 198 -12.05 -13.55 0.62
CA LEU A 198 -11.34 -14.64 1.29
C LEU A 198 -12.30 -15.68 1.88
N ILE A 199 -13.34 -15.23 2.61
CA ILE A 199 -14.39 -16.12 3.11
C ILE A 199 -15.12 -16.77 1.95
N GLY A 200 -15.56 -15.98 0.98
CA GLY A 200 -16.43 -16.48 -0.08
C GLY A 200 -15.75 -17.54 -0.94
N LYS A 201 -14.48 -17.35 -1.29
CA LYS A 201 -13.67 -18.37 -1.97
C LYS A 201 -13.38 -19.56 -1.06
N GLY A 202 -13.03 -19.35 0.20
CA GLY A 202 -12.83 -20.44 1.16
C GLY A 202 -14.05 -21.35 1.30
N VAL A 203 -15.27 -20.77 1.30
CA VAL A 203 -16.54 -21.51 1.36
C VAL A 203 -16.92 -22.13 0.02
N GLU A 204 -16.45 -21.59 -1.10
CA GLU A 204 -16.67 -22.15 -2.44
C GLU A 204 -15.79 -23.37 -2.69
N GLU A 205 -14.52 -23.32 -2.30
CA GLU A 205 -13.56 -24.40 -2.52
C GLU A 205 -13.66 -25.52 -1.47
N SER A 206 -13.73 -25.17 -0.19
CA SER A 206 -13.67 -26.14 0.92
C SER A 206 -14.99 -26.34 1.65
N GLY A 207 -16.05 -25.62 1.25
CA GLY A 207 -17.32 -25.61 1.96
C GLY A 207 -17.25 -24.98 3.35
N TRP A 208 -18.31 -25.20 4.14
CA TRP A 208 -18.39 -24.74 5.52
C TRP A 208 -17.71 -25.72 6.47
N ASN A 209 -16.38 -25.67 6.53
CA ASN A 209 -15.57 -26.43 7.48
C ASN A 209 -15.31 -25.61 8.77
N HIS A 210 -14.64 -26.22 9.75
CA HIS A 210 -14.34 -25.55 11.02
C HIS A 210 -13.55 -24.24 10.80
N VAL A 211 -12.61 -24.24 9.85
CA VAL A 211 -11.75 -23.08 9.56
C VAL A 211 -12.57 -21.91 8.98
N THR A 212 -13.40 -22.15 7.97
CA THR A 212 -14.21 -21.09 7.35
C THR A 212 -15.27 -20.55 8.30
N LYS A 213 -15.82 -21.39 9.19
CA LYS A 213 -16.73 -20.96 10.27
C LYS A 213 -16.02 -20.07 11.31
N VAL A 214 -14.85 -20.48 11.79
CA VAL A 214 -14.07 -19.69 12.75
C VAL A 214 -13.66 -18.35 12.13
N MET A 215 -13.23 -18.35 10.87
CA MET A 215 -12.88 -17.14 10.14
C MET A 215 -14.08 -16.19 9.98
N MET A 216 -15.27 -16.72 9.65
CA MET A 216 -16.52 -15.96 9.59
C MET A 216 -16.85 -15.31 10.94
N VAL A 217 -16.81 -16.08 12.03
CA VAL A 217 -17.09 -15.55 13.38
C VAL A 217 -16.09 -14.46 13.77
N ALA A 218 -14.80 -14.66 13.47
CA ALA A 218 -13.77 -13.67 13.75
C ALA A 218 -14.00 -12.36 12.98
N ILE A 219 -14.38 -12.44 11.70
CA ILE A 219 -14.65 -11.28 10.86
C ILE A 219 -15.89 -10.53 11.36
N VAL A 220 -16.97 -11.23 11.68
CA VAL A 220 -18.18 -10.61 12.26
C VAL A 220 -17.87 -9.91 13.57
N LEU A 221 -17.14 -10.57 14.49
CA LEU A 221 -16.71 -9.96 15.75
C LEU A 221 -15.86 -8.71 15.51
N LEU A 222 -14.94 -8.75 14.55
CA LEU A 222 -14.12 -7.60 14.19
C LEU A 222 -14.97 -6.42 13.71
N PHE A 223 -15.99 -6.66 12.88
CA PHE A 223 -16.89 -5.61 12.42
C PHE A 223 -17.75 -5.03 13.56
N VAL A 224 -18.29 -5.87 14.43
CA VAL A 224 -19.10 -5.43 15.58
C VAL A 224 -18.25 -4.57 16.53
N LEU A 225 -17.07 -5.06 16.91
CA LEU A 225 -16.16 -4.32 17.78
C LEU A 225 -15.68 -3.03 17.12
N SER A 226 -15.32 -3.06 15.84
CA SER A 226 -14.92 -1.85 15.11
C SER A 226 -16.06 -0.84 14.98
N GLY A 227 -17.31 -1.29 14.85
CA GLY A 227 -18.49 -0.43 14.81
C GLY A 227 -18.67 0.29 16.14
N PHE A 228 -18.65 -0.47 17.23
CA PHE A 228 -18.76 0.04 18.59
C PHE A 228 -17.63 1.03 18.92
N PHE A 229 -16.35 0.67 18.76
CA PHE A 229 -15.25 1.60 19.07
C PHE A 229 -15.22 2.87 18.20
N ARG A 230 -15.90 2.88 17.05
CA ARG A 230 -16.03 4.06 16.18
C ARG A 230 -17.31 4.87 16.44
N GLY A 231 -18.13 4.47 17.42
CA GLY A 231 -19.42 5.09 17.73
C GLY A 231 -20.40 5.02 16.56
N PHE A 232 -20.31 3.98 15.74
CA PHE A 232 -21.20 3.79 14.59
C PHE A 232 -22.66 3.64 15.04
N ASP A 233 -22.88 2.95 16.16
CA ASP A 233 -24.18 2.75 16.79
C ASP A 233 -24.81 4.07 17.25
N MET A 234 -24.05 4.97 17.89
CA MET A 234 -24.53 6.30 18.27
C MET A 234 -24.92 7.11 17.03
N LYS A 235 -24.05 7.15 16.01
CA LYS A 235 -24.32 7.84 14.74
C LYS A 235 -25.52 7.26 13.99
N MET A 236 -25.73 5.95 14.08
CA MET A 236 -26.88 5.29 13.48
C MET A 236 -28.17 5.71 14.19
N ILE A 237 -28.19 5.76 15.51
CA ILE A 237 -29.35 6.25 16.29
C ILE A 237 -29.65 7.71 15.95
N GLU A 238 -28.62 8.56 15.91
CA GLU A 238 -28.76 9.97 15.49
C GLU A 238 -29.30 10.10 14.06
N SER A 239 -28.85 9.23 13.14
CA SER A 239 -29.34 9.25 11.75
C SER A 239 -30.83 8.91 11.62
N PHE A 240 -31.41 8.26 12.63
CA PHE A 240 -32.86 8.04 12.74
C PHE A 240 -33.59 9.19 13.44
N ASN A 241 -32.93 10.33 13.68
CA ASN A 241 -33.44 11.47 14.45
C ASN A 241 -33.89 11.08 15.88
N MET A 242 -33.26 10.04 16.46
CA MET A 242 -33.50 9.63 17.84
C MET A 242 -32.38 10.16 18.74
N THR A 243 -32.71 10.48 19.99
CA THR A 243 -31.71 10.87 20.99
C THR A 243 -30.91 9.64 21.42
N VAL A 244 -29.59 9.76 21.46
CA VAL A 244 -28.71 8.70 21.93
C VAL A 244 -29.01 8.45 23.42
N PRO A 245 -29.30 7.20 23.83
CA PRO A 245 -29.55 6.92 25.24
C PRO A 245 -28.30 7.18 26.09
N ASN A 246 -28.46 7.90 27.20
CA ASN A 246 -27.35 8.26 28.10
C ASN A 246 -26.52 7.05 28.59
N TRP A 247 -27.14 5.87 28.75
CA TRP A 247 -26.42 4.65 29.16
C TRP A 247 -25.42 4.18 28.09
N LEU A 248 -25.74 4.35 26.80
CA LEU A 248 -24.87 3.96 25.69
C LEU A 248 -23.69 4.93 25.56
N GLU A 249 -23.97 6.22 25.76
CA GLU A 249 -22.98 7.29 25.78
C GLU A 249 -21.98 7.12 26.95
N LEU A 250 -22.48 6.79 28.15
CA LEU A 250 -21.65 6.48 29.33
C LEU A 250 -20.74 5.27 29.09
N ILE A 251 -21.25 4.21 28.44
CA ILE A 251 -20.46 3.02 28.10
C ILE A 251 -19.36 3.37 27.09
N HIS A 252 -19.67 4.18 26.07
CA HIS A 252 -18.68 4.63 25.09
C HIS A 252 -17.59 5.49 25.72
N ASN A 253 -17.95 6.44 26.59
CA ASN A 253 -16.98 7.31 27.26
C ASN A 253 -16.08 6.49 28.20
N SER A 254 -16.65 5.56 28.97
CA SER A 254 -15.89 4.69 29.87
C SER A 254 -14.89 3.76 29.14
N LEU A 255 -15.21 3.31 27.92
CA LEU A 255 -14.36 2.39 27.15
C LEU A 255 -13.41 3.12 26.17
N SER A 256 -13.78 4.30 25.69
CA SER A 256 -12.97 5.16 24.82
C SER A 256 -11.89 5.93 25.61
N GLY A 257 -11.94 5.93 26.94
CA GLY A 257 -10.99 6.66 27.79
C GLY A 257 -11.07 8.18 27.62
N LYS A 258 -12.23 8.69 27.21
CA LYS A 258 -12.52 10.13 27.12
C LYS A 258 -13.40 10.57 28.29
#